data_AF-A0AAD5TTC5-F1
#
_entry.id   AF-A0AAD5TTC5-F1
#
_cell.length_a   1.000
_cell.length_b   1.000
_cell.length_c   1.000
_cell.angle_alpha   90.00
_cell.angle_beta   90.00
_cell.angle_gamma   90.00
#
_symmetry.space_group_name_H-M   'P 1'
#
loop_
_entity.id
_entity.type
_entity.pdbx_description
1 polymer ?
#
loop_
_entity_poly.entity_id
_entity_poly.type
_entity_poly.pdbx_seq_one_letter_code
_entity_poly.pdbx_strand_id
1 'polypeptide(L)'
;MARYTFWYRLLDKKIVAYYERMLKRQMQKTTTLNVSLSRQKWKIAITKVLADMIIFDPPFLCFFFLSTHVLAGRPFAEGVEQMRRDVLPTYAVDVAVWTPVQLANFRWCPVLYQPVVVNSVNVGWNAYLSYVKHRDV
;
A
#
# COMPACT_ATOMS: atom_id res chain seq x y z
N MET A 1 15.40 -14.09 12.57
CA MET A 1 14.48 -14.42 11.46
C MET A 1 13.22 -13.54 11.54
N ALA A 2 13.31 -12.23 11.23
CA ALA A 2 12.17 -11.29 11.36
C ALA A 2 12.37 -9.98 10.56
N ARG A 3 12.95 -10.03 9.34
CA ARG A 3 13.26 -8.81 8.55
C ARG A 3 12.13 -8.38 7.60
N TYR A 4 11.13 -9.23 7.39
CA TYR A 4 10.10 -9.07 6.34
C TYR A 4 8.97 -8.09 6.72
N THR A 5 8.84 -7.71 7.99
CA THR A 5 7.83 -6.77 8.49
C THR A 5 8.44 -5.43 8.93
N PHE A 6 9.63 -5.08 8.44
CA PHE A 6 10.29 -3.81 8.83
C PHE A 6 9.40 -2.61 8.51
N TRP A 7 8.85 -2.56 7.31
CA TRP A 7 7.99 -1.46 6.85
C TRP A 7 6.71 -1.34 7.67
N TYR A 8 5.98 -2.45 7.84
CA TYR A 8 4.79 -2.50 8.67
C TYR A 8 5.07 -2.10 10.13
N ARG A 9 6.20 -2.52 10.72
CA ARG A 9 6.61 -2.08 12.06
C ARG A 9 7.01 -0.61 12.12
N LEU A 10 7.64 -0.08 11.08
CA LEU A 10 8.03 1.33 11.00
C LEU A 10 6.79 2.23 10.92
N LEU A 11 5.86 1.89 10.03
CA LEU A 11 4.56 2.55 9.90
C LEU A 11 3.79 2.49 11.22
N ASP A 12 3.71 1.32 11.84
CA ASP A 12 3.03 1.15 13.11
C ASP A 12 3.68 2.02 14.19
N LYS A 13 5.01 1.94 14.39
CA LYS A 13 5.70 2.75 15.40
C LYS A 13 5.59 4.26 15.13
N LYS A 14 5.76 4.74 13.90
CA LYS A 14 5.74 6.18 13.63
C LYS A 14 4.33 6.75 13.63
N ILE A 15 3.37 6.09 12.98
CA ILE A 15 1.99 6.59 12.89
C ILE A 15 1.27 6.42 14.23
N VAL A 16 1.39 5.27 14.89
CA VAL A 16 0.77 5.07 16.21
C VAL A 16 1.42 6.00 17.24
N ALA A 17 2.75 6.16 17.28
CA ALA A 17 3.37 7.10 18.22
C ALA A 17 3.07 8.58 17.91
N TYR A 18 2.78 8.93 16.66
CA TYR A 18 2.31 10.27 16.31
C TYR A 18 0.88 10.50 16.81
N TYR A 19 -0.03 9.57 16.51
CA TYR A 19 -1.42 9.65 16.95
C TYR A 19 -1.56 9.52 18.48
N GLU A 20 -0.76 8.71 19.15
CA GLU A 20 -0.68 8.62 20.62
C GLU A 20 -0.18 9.92 21.24
N ARG A 21 0.83 10.57 20.65
CA ARG A 21 1.29 11.89 21.12
C ARG A 21 0.23 12.97 20.93
N MET A 22 -0.48 12.93 19.81
CA MET A 22 -1.59 13.84 19.54
C MET A 22 -2.78 13.56 20.50
N LEU A 23 -3.10 12.28 20.74
CA LEU A 23 -4.10 11.82 21.71
C LEU A 23 -3.74 12.26 23.13
N LYS A 24 -2.49 12.09 23.57
CA LYS A 24 -2.05 12.57 24.89
C LYS A 24 -2.22 14.09 25.01
N ARG A 25 -1.84 14.85 23.99
CA ARG A 25 -2.07 16.31 23.95
C ARG A 25 -3.55 16.69 24.00
N GLN A 26 -4.43 15.88 23.41
CA GLN A 26 -5.88 16.11 23.40
C GLN A 26 -6.58 15.62 24.69
N MET A 27 -6.18 14.46 25.24
CA MET A 27 -6.64 13.94 26.54
C MET A 27 -6.26 14.90 27.67
N GLN A 28 -5.05 15.47 27.61
CA GLN A 28 -4.56 16.41 28.62
C GLN A 28 -5.27 17.77 28.57
N LYS A 29 -5.87 18.13 27.42
CA LYS A 29 -6.72 19.33 27.28
C LYS A 29 -8.19 19.09 27.63
N THR A 30 -8.67 17.85 27.66
CA THR A 30 -10.09 17.54 27.86
C THR A 30 -10.26 16.33 28.78
N THR A 31 -10.14 16.56 30.08
CA THR A 31 -10.54 15.64 31.15
C THR A 31 -12.05 15.44 31.10
N THR A 32 -12.59 14.59 30.21
CA THR A 32 -13.95 13.96 30.26
C THR A 32 -14.40 13.26 28.97
N LEU A 33 -13.66 13.29 27.86
CA LEU A 33 -14.19 12.68 26.62
C LEU A 33 -13.98 11.17 26.56
N ASN A 34 -15.08 10.43 26.63
CA ASN A 34 -15.22 9.07 26.09
C ASN A 34 -15.00 9.11 24.58
N VAL A 35 -13.75 9.29 24.15
CA VAL A 35 -13.37 9.30 22.74
C VAL A 35 -13.62 7.88 22.23
N SER A 36 -14.63 7.73 21.38
CA SER A 36 -14.93 6.47 20.71
C SER A 36 -13.66 5.92 20.03
N LEU A 37 -13.03 4.94 20.70
CA LEU A 37 -11.80 4.28 20.26
C LEU A 37 -11.92 3.75 18.83
N SER A 38 -13.13 3.42 18.38
CA SER A 38 -13.39 2.96 17.02
C SER A 38 -13.08 4.05 15.98
N ARG A 39 -13.48 5.32 16.21
CA ARG A 39 -13.23 6.43 15.26
C ARG A 39 -11.74 6.77 15.14
N GLN A 40 -10.98 6.63 16.23
CA GLN A 40 -9.53 6.78 16.24
C GLN A 40 -8.83 5.67 15.46
N LYS A 41 -9.24 4.40 15.65
CA LYS A 41 -8.71 3.26 14.90
C LYS A 41 -8.90 3.42 13.39
N TRP A 42 -10.04 3.94 12.94
CA TRP A 42 -10.28 4.25 11.52
C TRP A 42 -9.34 5.32 10.97
N LYS A 43 -9.10 6.42 11.69
CA LYS A 43 -8.16 7.46 11.25
C LYS A 43 -6.73 6.92 11.09
N ILE A 44 -6.28 6.08 12.03
CA ILE A 44 -4.95 5.46 11.98
C ILE A 44 -4.86 4.51 10.78
N ALA A 45 -5.87 3.67 10.55
CA ALA A 45 -5.90 2.74 9.41
C ALA A 45 -5.88 3.50 8.07
N ILE A 46 -6.71 4.52 7.91
CA ILE A 46 -6.75 5.34 6.68
C ILE A 46 -5.40 6.03 6.44
N THR A 47 -4.77 6.59 7.49
CA THR A 47 -3.46 7.23 7.35
C THR A 47 -2.38 6.24 6.91
N LYS A 48 -2.40 5.01 7.45
CA LYS A 48 -1.48 3.94 7.04
C LYS A 48 -1.68 3.54 5.59
N VAL A 49 -2.93 3.37 5.15
CA VAL A 49 -3.27 3.05 3.76
C VAL A 49 -2.82 4.16 2.81
N LEU A 50 -3.09 5.43 3.14
CA LEU A 50 -2.65 6.56 2.33
C LEU A 50 -1.11 6.67 2.25
N ALA A 51 -0.42 6.39 3.35
CA ALA A 51 1.04 6.36 3.36
C ALA A 51 1.60 5.26 2.45
N ASP A 52 1.00 4.06 2.48
CA ASP A 52 1.38 2.96 1.56
C ASP A 52 1.12 3.32 0.09
N MET A 53 -0.06 3.87 -0.21
CA MET A 53 -0.48 4.25 -1.57
C MET A 53 0.41 5.35 -2.18
N ILE A 54 1.00 6.24 -1.38
CA ILE A 54 1.80 7.37 -1.89
C ILE A 54 3.30 7.05 -1.89
N ILE A 55 3.78 6.33 -0.89
CA ILE A 55 5.23 6.13 -0.68
C ILE A 55 5.72 4.85 -1.37
N PHE A 56 4.90 3.80 -1.40
CA PHE A 56 5.33 2.48 -1.88
C PHE A 56 4.77 2.14 -3.26
N ASP A 57 3.49 2.40 -3.53
CA ASP A 57 2.88 2.00 -4.81
C ASP A 57 3.53 2.66 -6.03
N PRO A 58 3.71 4.00 -6.11
CA PRO A 58 4.25 4.62 -7.32
C PRO A 58 5.66 4.12 -7.70
N PRO A 59 6.65 4.05 -6.78
CA PRO A 59 7.96 3.52 -7.12
C PRO A 59 7.96 2.00 -7.34
N PHE A 60 7.11 1.23 -6.64
CA PHE A 60 6.98 -0.22 -6.86
C PHE A 60 6.43 -0.52 -8.27
N LEU A 61 5.38 0.20 -8.67
CA LEU A 61 4.75 0.04 -9.99
C LEU A 61 5.73 0.43 -11.11
N CYS A 62 6.45 1.55 -10.95
CA CYS A 62 7.52 1.94 -11.89
C CYS A 62 8.61 0.86 -12.00
N PHE A 63 9.07 0.34 -10.86
CA PHE A 63 10.08 -0.71 -10.83
C PHE A 63 9.59 -2.01 -11.48
N PHE A 64 8.33 -2.39 -11.26
CA PHE A 64 7.73 -3.57 -11.88
C PHE A 64 7.67 -3.44 -13.40
N PHE A 65 7.18 -2.32 -13.94
CA PHE A 65 7.12 -2.11 -15.38
C PHE A 65 8.51 -2.07 -16.02
N LEU A 66 9.48 -1.36 -15.40
CA LEU A 66 10.85 -1.29 -15.92
C LEU A 66 11.58 -2.63 -15.86
N SER A 67 11.50 -3.33 -14.72
CA SER A 67 12.14 -4.65 -14.57
C SER A 67 11.58 -5.66 -15.56
N THR A 68 10.25 -5.73 -15.70
CA THR A 68 9.63 -6.66 -16.65
C THR A 68 9.91 -6.31 -18.11
N HIS A 69 10.22 -5.05 -18.46
CA HIS A 69 10.66 -4.66 -19.80
C HIS A 69 12.12 -5.06 -20.08
N VAL A 70 13.01 -4.80 -19.13
CA VAL A 70 14.44 -5.18 -19.22
C VAL A 70 14.60 -6.70 -19.27
N LEU A 71 13.85 -7.45 -18.45
CA LEU A 71 13.86 -8.92 -18.46
C LEU A 71 13.27 -9.52 -19.73
N ALA A 72 12.44 -8.77 -20.46
CA ALA A 72 11.93 -9.18 -21.78
C ALA A 72 12.93 -8.92 -22.92
N GLY A 73 14.13 -8.42 -22.61
CA GLY A 73 15.18 -8.13 -23.60
C GLY A 73 14.93 -6.90 -24.47
N ARG A 74 13.96 -6.04 -24.10
CA ARG A 74 13.60 -4.84 -24.86
C ARG A 74 14.41 -3.61 -24.43
N PRO A 75 14.63 -2.62 -25.30
CA PRO A 75 15.33 -1.38 -24.95
C PRO A 75 14.66 -0.63 -23.81
N PHE A 76 15.46 -0.11 -22.87
CA PHE A 76 14.97 0.63 -21.70
C PHE A 76 14.12 1.86 -22.07
N ALA A 77 14.48 2.55 -23.17
CA ALA A 77 13.75 3.72 -23.66
C ALA A 77 12.32 3.39 -24.08
N GLU A 78 12.09 2.25 -24.73
CA GLU A 78 10.75 1.79 -25.14
C GLU A 78 9.90 1.42 -23.92
N GLY A 79 10.52 0.82 -22.90
CA GLY A 79 9.85 0.51 -21.63
C GLY A 79 9.38 1.73 -20.86
N VAL A 80 10.12 2.84 -20.91
CA VAL A 80 9.70 4.10 -20.28
C VAL A 80 8.50 4.72 -21.00
N GLU A 81 8.49 4.69 -22.33
CA GLU A 81 7.40 5.22 -23.15
C GLU A 81 6.11 4.43 -22.93
N GLN A 82 6.20 3.09 -22.91
CA GLN A 82 5.06 2.22 -22.65
C GLN A 82 4.58 2.33 -21.20
N MET A 83 5.50 2.40 -20.24
CA MET A 83 5.17 2.69 -18.84
C MET A 83 4.39 4.00 -18.73
N ARG A 84 4.80 5.09 -19.38
CA ARG A 84 4.06 6.37 -19.30
C ARG A 84 2.62 6.28 -19.79
N ARG A 85 2.33 5.43 -20.78
CA ARG A 85 0.97 5.21 -21.30
C ARG A 85 0.13 4.39 -20.33
N ASP A 86 0.71 3.31 -19.80
CA ASP A 86 -0.05 2.31 -19.05
C ASP A 86 -0.02 2.54 -17.52
N VAL A 87 0.90 3.35 -17.00
CA VAL A 87 1.09 3.56 -15.55
C VAL A 87 -0.09 4.26 -14.91
N LEU A 88 -0.67 5.28 -15.54
CA LEU A 88 -1.82 6.01 -15.00
C LEU A 88 -3.10 5.15 -14.92
N PRO A 89 -3.53 4.46 -16.00
CA PRO A 89 -4.69 3.57 -15.91
C PRO A 89 -4.43 2.38 -14.99
N THR A 90 -3.20 1.83 -14.99
CA THR A 90 -2.84 0.74 -14.08
C THR A 90 -2.87 1.20 -12.62
N TYR A 91 -2.34 2.38 -12.31
CA TYR A 91 -2.34 2.94 -10.96
C TYR A 91 -3.77 3.24 -10.47
N ALA A 92 -4.68 3.68 -11.34
CA ALA A 92 -6.08 3.86 -10.95
C ALA A 92 -6.73 2.53 -10.52
N VAL A 93 -6.45 1.44 -11.24
CA VAL A 93 -6.93 0.10 -10.88
C VAL A 93 -6.22 -0.43 -9.64
N ASP A 94 -4.93 -0.16 -9.49
CA ASP A 94 -4.11 -0.50 -8.32
C ASP A 94 -4.72 0.12 -7.05
N VAL A 95 -4.98 1.43 -7.06
CA VAL A 95 -5.65 2.12 -5.96
C VAL A 95 -7.04 1.54 -5.69
N ALA A 96 -7.83 1.25 -6.72
CA ALA A 96 -9.18 0.70 -6.57
C ALA A 96 -9.20 -0.71 -5.97
N VAL A 97 -8.20 -1.54 -6.26
CA VAL A 97 -8.09 -2.92 -5.77
C VAL A 97 -7.40 -2.97 -4.41
N TRP A 98 -6.27 -2.28 -4.25
CA TRP A 98 -5.47 -2.35 -3.04
C TRP A 98 -6.04 -1.53 -1.90
N THR A 99 -6.74 -0.42 -2.13
CA THR A 99 -7.40 0.34 -1.05
C THR A 99 -8.36 -0.53 -0.22
N PRO A 100 -9.35 -1.23 -0.81
CA PRO A 100 -10.24 -2.10 -0.04
C PRO A 100 -9.52 -3.31 0.54
N VAL A 101 -8.57 -3.90 -0.18
CA VAL A 101 -7.78 -5.04 0.30
C VAL A 101 -6.93 -4.67 1.51
N GLN A 102 -6.19 -3.57 1.46
CA GLN A 102 -5.38 -3.06 2.57
C GLN A 102 -6.25 -2.62 3.74
N LEU A 103 -7.39 -1.98 3.47
CA LEU A 103 -8.34 -1.61 4.52
C LEU A 103 -8.86 -2.85 5.26
N ALA A 104 -9.22 -3.88 4.51
CA ALA A 104 -9.63 -5.17 5.06
C ALA A 104 -8.49 -5.82 5.86
N ASN A 105 -7.28 -5.79 5.31
CA ASN A 105 -6.09 -6.40 5.89
C ASN A 105 -5.73 -5.78 7.24
N PHE A 106 -5.72 -4.43 7.33
CA PHE A 106 -5.43 -3.74 8.59
C PHE A 106 -6.58 -3.81 9.60
N ARG A 107 -7.83 -3.99 9.14
CA ARG A 107 -9.01 -4.01 10.02
C ARG A 107 -9.30 -5.37 10.63
N TRP A 108 -9.12 -6.45 9.86
CA TRP A 108 -9.51 -7.80 10.25
C TRP A 108 -8.34 -8.77 10.41
N CYS A 109 -7.19 -8.52 9.77
CA CYS A 109 -6.06 -9.44 9.81
C CYS A 109 -5.00 -9.03 10.86
N PRO A 110 -4.60 -9.94 11.76
CA PRO A 110 -3.45 -9.73 12.64
C PRO A 110 -2.16 -9.52 11.84
N VAL A 111 -1.23 -8.72 12.37
CA VAL A 111 0.02 -8.31 11.69
C VAL A 111 0.84 -9.48 11.14
N LEU A 112 0.78 -10.66 11.79
CA LEU A 112 1.44 -11.88 11.33
C LEU A 112 0.89 -12.43 10.01
N TYR A 113 -0.41 -12.27 9.76
CA TYR A 113 -1.08 -12.82 8.57
C TYR A 113 -1.25 -11.79 7.44
N GLN A 114 -1.01 -10.51 7.73
CA GLN A 114 -1.08 -9.44 6.73
C GLN A 114 -0.24 -9.69 5.47
N PRO A 115 0.99 -10.23 5.55
CA PRO A 115 1.76 -10.58 4.35
C PRO A 115 1.12 -11.71 3.55
N VAL A 116 0.46 -12.69 4.19
CA VAL A 116 -0.17 -13.82 3.50
C VAL A 116 -1.33 -13.32 2.63
N VAL A 117 -2.19 -12.46 3.18
CA VAL A 117 -3.31 -11.86 2.43
C VAL A 117 -2.79 -11.04 1.24
N VAL A 118 -1.78 -10.21 1.47
CA VAL A 118 -1.16 -9.40 0.41
C VAL A 118 -0.60 -10.30 -0.69
N ASN A 119 0.16 -11.34 -0.34
CA ASN A 119 0.75 -12.25 -1.33
C ASN A 119 -0.32 -13.01 -2.13
N SER A 120 -1.41 -13.45 -1.50
CA SER A 120 -2.51 -14.11 -2.20
C SER A 120 -3.16 -13.21 -3.25
N VAL A 121 -3.43 -11.94 -2.90
CA VAL A 121 -3.97 -10.96 -3.85
C VAL A 121 -2.94 -10.62 -4.94
N ASN A 122 -1.65 -10.60 -4.58
CA ASN A 122 -0.54 -10.33 -5.50
C ASN A 122 -0.49 -11.34 -6.66
N VAL A 123 -0.89 -12.60 -6.44
CA VAL A 123 -0.99 -13.58 -7.54
C VAL A 123 -1.99 -13.11 -8.61
N GLY A 124 -3.17 -12.66 -8.20
CA GLY A 124 -4.18 -12.09 -9.11
C GLY A 124 -3.72 -10.78 -9.73
N TRP A 125 -3.04 -9.93 -8.96
CA TRP A 125 -2.47 -8.68 -9.44
C TRP A 125 -1.42 -8.90 -10.53
N ASN A 126 -0.51 -9.86 -10.36
CA ASN A 126 0.49 -10.21 -11.36
C ASN A 126 -0.15 -10.77 -12.64
N ALA A 127 -1.24 -11.54 -12.52
CA ALA A 127 -2.00 -12.00 -13.68
C ALA A 127 -2.64 -10.82 -14.43
N TYR A 128 -3.21 -9.84 -13.72
CA TYR A 128 -3.73 -8.62 -14.31
C TYR A 128 -2.65 -7.78 -14.99
N LEU A 129 -1.49 -7.58 -14.35
CA LEU A 129 -0.36 -6.86 -14.92
C LEU A 129 0.18 -7.55 -16.18
N SER A 130 0.23 -8.89 -16.19
CA SER A 130 0.59 -9.66 -17.38
C SER A 130 -0.42 -9.45 -18.51
N TYR A 131 -1.71 -9.41 -18.19
CA TYR A 131 -2.77 -9.10 -19.15
C TYR A 131 -2.65 -7.67 -19.68
N VAL A 132 -2.44 -6.66 -18.84
CA VAL A 132 -2.25 -5.26 -19.31
C VAL A 132 -1.03 -5.16 -20.22
N LYS A 133 0.06 -5.85 -19.87
CA LYS A 133 1.31 -5.84 -20.65
C LYS A 133 1.19 -6.56 -22.00
N HIS A 134 0.42 -7.65 -22.07
CA HIS A 134 0.18 -8.45 -23.30
C HIS A 134 -1.17 -8.17 -23.95
N ARG A 135 -1.90 -7.15 -23.49
CA ARG A 135 -3.00 -6.57 -24.26
C ARG A 135 -2.33 -5.75 -25.36
N ASP A 136 -1.80 -6.52 -26.30
CA ASP A 136 -0.99 -6.11 -27.43
C ASP A 136 -1.72 -5.12 -28.34
N VAL A 137 -0.90 -4.42 -29.14
CA VAL A 137 -1.13 -3.94 -30.52
C VAL A 137 -2.22 -2.91 -30.82
#